data_AF-A0A7V2SRQ7-F1
#
_entry.id   AF-A0A7V2SRQ7-F1
#
_cell.length_a   1.000
_cell.length_b   1.000
_cell.length_c   1.000
_cell.angle_alpha   90.00
_cell.angle_beta   90.00
_cell.angle_gamma   90.00
#
_symmetry.space_group_name_H-M   'P 1'
#
loop_
_entity.id
_entity.type
_entity.pdbx_description
1 polymer ?
#
loop_
_entity_poly.entity_id
_entity_poly.type
_entity_poly.pdbx_seq_one_letter_code
_entity_poly.pdbx_strand_id
1 'polypeptide(L)'
;MIRFITIVLICIFTLSGYAQKIHPIVSAQGDSTIMPSYTTVDSVKWSPQSPDVNKIHAAAIHIAAQQCPNGGFGWPHNDCTTTYNNITAPILNGIHQAWKQTDNGAYLGVMVDGGNYDLLYQFDTGEPRISTKTPLFMWNLSKASGDSVYYDHLENNIFAAMEGSSYGPNALDTAAWIASVVTARQG
;
A
#
# COMPACT_ATOMS: atom_id res chain seq x y z
N MET A 1 1.85 -67.58 7.02
CA MET A 1 2.11 -67.17 8.41
C MET A 1 2.29 -65.66 8.43
N ILE A 2 1.58 -65.01 9.35
CA ILE A 2 1.41 -63.56 9.53
C ILE A 2 2.69 -62.90 10.07
N ARG A 3 3.01 -61.66 9.64
CA ARG A 3 3.28 -60.51 10.52
C ARG A 3 3.43 -59.18 9.74
N PHE A 4 2.47 -58.29 9.96
CA PHE A 4 2.54 -56.84 9.78
C PHE A 4 3.54 -56.23 10.77
N ILE A 5 4.38 -55.29 10.32
CA ILE A 5 4.85 -54.16 11.14
C ILE A 5 4.96 -52.92 10.23
N THR A 6 4.11 -51.94 10.50
CA THR A 6 4.13 -50.57 10.00
C THR A 6 5.21 -49.78 10.74
N ILE A 7 6.14 -49.12 10.02
CA ILE A 7 6.84 -47.94 10.56
C ILE A 7 6.89 -46.85 9.47
N VAL A 8 6.45 -45.68 9.91
CA VAL A 8 6.21 -44.43 9.19
C VAL A 8 7.48 -43.89 8.55
N LEU A 9 7.42 -43.62 7.24
CA LEU A 9 8.45 -42.88 6.51
C LEU A 9 8.32 -41.40 6.89
N ILE A 10 9.24 -40.91 7.72
CA ILE A 10 9.36 -39.48 8.00
C ILE A 10 9.99 -38.83 6.78
N CYS A 11 9.16 -38.23 5.92
CA CYS A 11 9.60 -37.28 4.91
C CYS A 11 10.12 -36.03 5.64
N ILE A 12 11.43 -35.93 5.81
CA ILE A 12 12.10 -34.68 6.15
C ILE A 12 12.02 -33.79 4.91
N PHE A 13 10.97 -32.98 4.83
CA PHE A 13 10.97 -31.82 3.95
C PHE A 13 11.98 -30.83 4.53
N THR A 14 13.16 -30.76 3.91
CA THR A 14 14.05 -29.60 4.01
C THR A 14 13.36 -28.43 3.32
N LEU A 15 12.45 -27.77 4.03
CA LEU A 15 12.02 -26.42 3.69
C LEU A 15 13.25 -25.53 3.86
N SER A 16 13.93 -25.27 2.75
CA SER A 16 14.84 -24.15 2.61
C SER A 16 14.08 -22.91 3.04
N GLY A 17 14.41 -22.40 4.22
CA GLY A 17 13.87 -21.16 4.75
C GLY A 17 14.25 -20.01 3.84
N TYR A 18 13.43 -19.74 2.84
CA TYR A 18 13.30 -18.40 2.29
C TYR A 18 12.68 -17.55 3.39
N ALA A 19 13.55 -16.99 4.24
CA ALA A 19 13.20 -15.82 5.02
C ALA A 19 12.84 -14.72 4.02
N GLN A 20 11.55 -14.60 3.69
CA GLN A 20 11.04 -13.38 3.10
C GLN A 20 11.28 -12.30 4.16
N LYS A 21 12.40 -11.61 3.99
CA LYS A 21 12.75 -10.40 4.74
C LYS A 21 11.54 -9.48 4.56
N ILE A 22 10.77 -9.30 5.63
CA ILE A 22 9.62 -8.40 5.64
C ILE A 22 10.16 -7.06 5.17
N HIS A 23 9.72 -6.62 3.99
CA HIS A 23 10.06 -5.29 3.51
C HIS A 23 9.50 -4.31 4.55
N PRO A 24 10.31 -3.41 5.12
CA PRO A 24 9.80 -2.35 5.96
C PRO A 24 9.04 -1.39 5.04
N ILE A 25 7.78 -1.73 4.72
CA ILE A 25 6.79 -0.71 4.40
C ILE A 25 6.86 0.26 5.57
N VAL A 26 7.09 1.54 5.27
CA VAL A 26 7.28 2.61 6.26
C VAL A 26 5.98 2.80 7.03
N SER A 27 5.75 1.89 7.95
CA SER A 27 4.73 1.94 8.96
C SER A 27 5.41 2.52 10.19
N ALA A 28 5.03 3.74 10.56
CA ALA A 28 5.36 4.30 11.87
C ALA A 28 4.64 3.54 13.01
N GLN A 29 3.82 2.52 12.70
CA GLN A 29 3.27 1.58 13.66
C GLN A 29 4.18 0.35 13.71
N GLY A 30 4.75 0.15 14.90
CA GLY A 30 5.93 -0.67 15.15
C GLY A 30 5.89 -2.09 14.61
N ASP A 31 7.07 -2.49 14.16
CA ASP A 31 7.54 -3.85 14.04
C ASP A 31 7.24 -4.65 15.33
N SER A 32 6.32 -5.61 15.24
CA SER A 32 6.04 -6.58 16.30
C SER A 32 6.79 -7.88 16.06
N THR A 33 8.11 -7.84 15.91
CA THR A 33 8.95 -9.05 15.88
C THR A 33 9.35 -9.50 17.30
N ILE A 34 8.38 -9.68 18.19
CA ILE A 34 8.38 -10.74 19.22
C ILE A 34 6.90 -11.08 19.46
N MET A 35 6.45 -12.27 19.08
CA MET A 35 5.27 -12.90 19.69
C MET A 35 5.81 -13.68 20.89
N PRO A 36 5.74 -13.17 22.14
CA PRO A 36 6.02 -14.00 23.29
C PRO A 36 4.85 -14.97 23.42
N SER A 37 5.17 -16.23 23.73
CA SER A 37 4.20 -17.20 24.22
C SER A 37 3.24 -16.54 25.21
N TYR A 38 1.94 -16.71 24.97
CA TYR A 38 0.87 -16.27 25.87
C TYR A 38 1.11 -16.85 27.27
N THR A 39 1.67 -16.05 28.18
CA THR A 39 1.68 -16.31 29.62
C THR A 39 1.44 -14.99 30.34
N THR A 40 0.22 -14.91 30.91
CA THR A 40 -0.28 -13.98 31.93
C THR A 40 -0.05 -12.49 31.69
N VAL A 41 -1.16 -11.87 31.29
CA VAL A 41 -1.44 -10.42 31.28
C VAL A 41 -1.30 -9.88 32.71
N ASP A 42 -0.18 -9.23 33.01
CA ASP A 42 -0.14 -8.06 33.88
C ASP A 42 1.28 -7.48 33.89
N SER A 43 1.40 -6.19 33.58
CA SER A 43 2.58 -5.31 33.69
C SER A 43 3.48 -5.04 32.48
N VAL A 44 3.18 -5.48 31.25
CA VAL A 44 3.82 -4.83 30.08
C VAL A 44 3.19 -3.45 29.90
N LYS A 45 3.71 -2.46 30.63
CA LYS A 45 3.51 -1.06 30.26
C LYS A 45 3.97 -0.93 28.82
N TRP A 46 3.02 -0.77 27.91
CA TRP A 46 3.28 -0.29 26.56
C TRP A 46 4.01 1.05 26.70
N SER A 47 5.33 1.00 26.58
CA SER A 47 6.13 2.20 26.37
C SER A 47 6.29 2.28 24.86
N PRO A 48 5.64 3.24 24.18
CA PRO A 48 5.98 3.51 22.80
C PRO A 48 7.44 3.91 22.80
N GLN A 49 8.34 3.03 22.34
CA GLN A 49 9.67 3.46 21.98
C GLN A 49 9.48 4.49 20.86
N SER A 50 9.97 5.70 21.10
CA SER A 50 10.03 6.74 20.08
C SER A 50 10.63 6.12 18.82
N PRO A 51 10.01 6.29 17.64
CA PRO A 51 10.54 5.71 16.42
C PRO A 51 11.98 6.16 16.21
N ASP A 52 12.87 5.23 15.89
CA ASP A 52 14.25 5.55 15.54
C ASP A 52 14.27 6.27 14.19
N VAL A 53 14.38 7.61 14.24
CA VAL A 53 14.30 8.50 13.08
C VAL A 53 15.37 8.16 12.03
N ASN A 54 16.54 7.66 12.44
CA ASN A 54 17.59 7.26 11.51
C ASN A 54 17.19 6.02 10.71
N LYS A 55 16.49 5.07 11.34
CA LYS A 55 15.97 3.88 10.65
C LYS A 55 14.83 4.24 9.69
N ILE A 56 13.95 5.16 10.08
CA ILE A 56 12.89 5.68 9.20
C ILE A 56 13.51 6.35 7.98
N HIS A 57 14.50 7.21 8.20
CA HIS A 57 15.21 7.91 7.14
C HIS A 57 15.89 6.93 6.16
N ALA A 58 16.61 5.94 6.68
CA ALA A 58 17.28 4.93 5.86
C ALA A 58 16.29 4.08 5.05
N ALA A 59 15.17 3.66 5.64
CA ALA A 59 14.13 2.92 4.94
C ALA A 59 13.46 3.77 3.86
N ALA A 60 13.16 5.04 4.15
CA ALA A 60 12.57 5.96 3.20
C ALA A 60 13.50 6.27 2.01
N ILE A 61 14.81 6.44 2.24
CA ILE A 61 15.80 6.56 1.15
C ILE A 61 15.78 5.31 0.27
N HIS A 62 15.82 4.12 0.88
CA HIS A 62 15.83 2.87 0.13
C HIS A 62 14.59 2.73 -0.76
N ILE A 63 13.41 3.08 -0.22
CA ILE A 63 12.14 3.02 -0.95
C ILE A 63 12.07 4.10 -2.03
N ALA A 64 12.44 5.34 -1.73
CA ALA A 64 12.46 6.43 -2.70
C ALA A 64 13.34 6.09 -3.92
N ALA A 65 14.46 5.41 -3.70
CA ALA A 65 15.34 4.94 -4.78
C ALA A 65 14.71 3.86 -5.69
N GLN A 66 13.57 3.27 -5.31
CA GLN A 66 12.84 2.30 -6.14
C GLN A 66 11.81 2.97 -7.07
N GLN A 67 11.59 4.29 -6.95
CA GLN A 67 10.62 4.99 -7.78
C GLN A 67 11.13 5.05 -9.23
N CYS A 68 10.25 4.71 -10.17
CA CYS A 68 10.58 4.75 -11.59
C CYS A 68 10.57 6.19 -12.13
N PRO A 69 11.22 6.47 -13.27
CA PRO A 69 11.28 7.81 -13.84
C PRO A 69 9.92 8.47 -14.15
N ASN A 70 8.86 7.68 -14.27
CA ASN A 70 7.49 8.16 -14.47
C ASN A 70 6.76 8.49 -13.16
N GLY A 71 7.41 8.36 -12.00
CA GLY A 71 6.83 8.58 -10.67
C GLY A 71 6.14 7.37 -10.04
N GLY A 72 5.85 6.32 -10.81
CA GLY A 72 5.22 5.10 -10.32
C GLY A 72 6.22 4.12 -9.68
N PHE A 73 5.68 3.06 -9.07
CA PHE A 73 6.47 1.93 -8.57
C PHE A 73 6.13 0.65 -9.34
N GLY A 74 7.16 -0.10 -9.70
CA GLY A 74 7.00 -1.40 -10.36
C GLY A 74 7.03 -2.59 -9.40
N TRP A 75 6.67 -3.75 -9.96
CA TRP A 75 6.71 -5.03 -9.28
C TRP A 75 7.24 -6.13 -10.22
N PRO A 76 8.28 -6.90 -9.83
CA PRO A 76 9.02 -6.82 -8.57
C PRO A 76 9.71 -5.45 -8.37
N HIS A 77 10.09 -5.12 -7.12
CA HIS A 77 10.74 -3.84 -6.83
C HIS A 77 12.00 -3.64 -7.70
N ASN A 78 12.28 -2.39 -8.08
CA ASN A 78 13.36 -1.98 -9.00
C ASN A 78 13.18 -2.39 -10.47
N ASP A 79 12.02 -2.91 -10.86
CA ASP A 79 11.67 -3.18 -12.25
C ASP A 79 10.74 -2.08 -12.78
N CYS A 80 11.22 -1.26 -13.72
CA CYS A 80 10.43 -0.19 -14.33
C CYS A 80 9.81 -0.57 -15.68
N THR A 81 9.78 -1.85 -16.05
CA THR A 81 9.07 -2.33 -17.25
C THR A 81 7.57 -2.07 -17.17
N THR A 82 6.99 -2.12 -15.96
CA THR A 82 5.59 -1.78 -15.69
C THR A 82 5.46 -1.21 -14.30
N THR A 83 4.73 -0.10 -14.17
CA THR A 83 4.40 0.53 -12.89
C THR A 83 2.93 0.38 -12.56
N TYR A 84 2.60 0.37 -11.27
CA TYR A 84 1.26 0.07 -10.79
C TYR A 84 0.72 1.18 -9.86
N ASN A 85 -0.41 1.77 -10.25
CA ASN A 85 -1.15 2.75 -9.45
C ASN A 85 -1.55 2.22 -8.06
N ASN A 86 -1.97 0.95 -7.99
CA ASN A 86 -2.53 0.42 -6.76
C ASN A 86 -1.52 0.28 -5.61
N ILE A 87 -0.22 0.23 -5.92
CA ILE A 87 0.88 0.19 -4.94
C ILE A 87 1.59 1.54 -4.77
N THR A 88 1.39 2.49 -5.68
CA THR A 88 2.11 3.78 -5.64
C THR A 88 1.67 4.63 -4.44
N ALA A 89 0.38 4.97 -4.32
CA ALA A 89 -0.15 5.72 -3.18
C ALA A 89 0.14 5.10 -1.78
N PRO A 90 0.00 3.78 -1.53
CA PRO A 90 0.35 3.22 -0.22
C PRO A 90 1.84 3.34 0.10
N ILE A 91 2.74 3.15 -0.87
CA ILE A 91 4.18 3.34 -0.67
C ILE A 91 4.48 4.80 -0.32
N LEU A 92 3.90 5.75 -1.07
CA LEU A 92 4.13 7.18 -0.87
C LEU A 92 3.51 7.72 0.41
N ASN A 93 2.41 7.15 0.89
CA ASN A 93 1.92 7.44 2.24
C ASN A 93 2.96 7.06 3.31
N GLY A 94 3.73 5.99 3.10
CA GLY A 94 4.87 5.65 3.96
C GLY A 94 5.98 6.70 3.91
N ILE A 95 6.33 7.17 2.70
CA ILE A 95 7.29 8.27 2.50
C ILE A 95 6.78 9.57 3.15
N HIS A 96 5.48 9.87 3.08
CA HIS A 96 4.86 11.01 3.76
C HIS A 96 5.03 10.92 5.28
N GLN A 97 4.87 9.73 5.88
CA GLN A 97 5.16 9.56 7.30
C GLN A 97 6.64 9.80 7.62
N ALA A 98 7.55 9.34 6.77
CA ALA A 98 8.97 9.62 6.94
C ALA A 98 9.27 11.12 6.86
N TRP A 99 8.69 11.83 5.88
CA TRP A 99 8.81 13.28 5.73
C TRP A 99 8.42 14.03 7.01
N LYS A 100 7.28 13.69 7.61
CA LYS A 100 6.85 14.31 8.88
C LYS A 100 7.77 14.02 10.07
N GLN A 101 8.52 12.93 10.04
CA GLN A 101 9.39 12.50 11.15
C GLN A 101 10.83 13.02 10.99
N THR A 102 11.31 13.18 9.76
CA THR A 102 12.69 13.55 9.47
C THR A 102 12.87 14.97 8.93
N ASP A 103 11.77 15.64 8.55
CA ASP A 103 11.76 16.95 7.88
C ASP A 103 12.66 17.02 6.63
N ASN A 104 12.77 15.89 5.90
CA ASN A 104 13.63 15.82 4.73
C ASN A 104 12.86 16.25 3.47
N GLY A 105 13.10 17.47 3.02
CA GLY A 105 12.42 18.07 1.85
C GLY A 105 12.54 17.26 0.55
N ALA A 106 13.57 16.41 0.38
CA ALA A 106 13.70 15.55 -0.79
C ALA A 106 12.52 14.56 -0.94
N TYR A 107 11.88 14.18 0.16
CA TYR A 107 10.72 13.29 0.14
C TYR A 107 9.47 13.95 -0.45
N LEU A 108 9.37 15.29 -0.41
CA LEU A 108 8.28 16.00 -1.08
C LEU A 108 8.37 15.83 -2.60
N GLY A 109 9.57 15.85 -3.18
CA GLY A 109 9.77 15.58 -4.61
C GLY A 109 9.28 14.18 -5.01
N VAL A 110 9.68 13.16 -4.25
CA VAL A 110 9.23 11.76 -4.43
C VAL A 110 7.70 11.65 -4.40
N MET A 111 7.06 12.33 -3.44
CA MET A 111 5.60 12.34 -3.34
C MET A 111 4.94 13.08 -4.52
N VAL A 112 5.48 14.23 -4.94
CA VAL A 112 4.97 14.97 -6.10
C VAL A 112 5.04 14.13 -7.38
N ASP A 113 6.17 13.46 -7.64
CA ASP A 113 6.33 12.61 -8.82
C ASP A 113 5.30 11.49 -8.86
N GLY A 114 5.06 10.85 -7.71
CA GLY A 114 4.05 9.80 -7.62
C GLY A 114 2.60 10.29 -7.60
N GLY A 115 2.34 11.50 -7.10
CA GLY A 115 1.06 12.17 -7.28
C GLY A 115 0.76 12.44 -8.75
N ASN A 116 1.75 12.94 -9.49
CA ASN A 116 1.64 13.18 -10.93
C ASN A 116 1.41 11.89 -11.71
N TYR A 117 2.05 10.79 -11.31
CA TYR A 117 1.77 9.47 -11.86
C TYR A 117 0.32 9.04 -11.65
N ASP A 118 -0.20 9.15 -10.42
CA ASP A 118 -1.58 8.73 -10.11
C ASP A 118 -2.64 9.64 -10.79
N LEU A 119 -2.35 10.92 -11.03
CA LEU A 119 -3.26 11.84 -11.77
C LEU A 119 -3.54 11.38 -13.21
N LEU A 120 -2.61 10.65 -13.82
CA LEU A 120 -2.70 10.18 -15.20
C LEU A 120 -3.39 8.81 -15.31
N TYR A 121 -3.71 8.16 -14.20
CA TYR A 121 -4.27 6.82 -14.21
C TYR A 121 -5.79 6.86 -14.44
N GLN A 122 -6.23 6.31 -15.56
CA GLN A 122 -7.61 6.36 -16.02
C GLN A 122 -8.09 5.01 -16.57
N PHE A 123 -9.40 4.81 -16.59
CA PHE A 123 -10.04 3.76 -17.38
C PHE A 123 -9.92 4.07 -18.88
N ASP A 124 -10.19 3.09 -19.74
CA ASP A 124 -10.22 3.29 -21.20
C ASP A 124 -11.27 4.33 -21.63
N THR A 125 -12.26 4.60 -20.78
CA THR A 125 -13.28 5.64 -20.94
C THR A 125 -12.75 7.07 -20.71
N GLY A 126 -11.53 7.22 -20.20
CA GLY A 126 -10.94 8.50 -19.79
C GLY A 126 -11.34 8.95 -18.38
N GLU A 127 -12.18 8.20 -17.67
CA GLU A 127 -12.50 8.48 -16.26
C GLU A 127 -11.29 8.14 -15.37
N PRO A 128 -10.92 9.01 -14.41
CA PRO A 128 -9.85 8.71 -13.47
C PRO A 128 -10.09 7.41 -12.70
N ARG A 129 -9.05 6.58 -12.65
CA ARG A 129 -9.07 5.33 -11.91
C ARG A 129 -8.31 5.53 -10.61
N ILE A 130 -9.02 5.44 -9.50
CA ILE A 130 -8.46 5.80 -8.20
C ILE A 130 -8.33 4.53 -7.34
N SER A 131 -7.11 4.28 -6.85
CA SER A 131 -6.86 3.16 -5.93
C SER A 131 -7.28 3.52 -4.51
N THR A 132 -7.55 2.53 -3.66
CA THR A 132 -8.05 2.67 -2.29
C THR A 132 -7.26 3.66 -1.42
N LYS A 133 -5.95 3.83 -1.65
CA LYS A 133 -5.10 4.73 -0.85
C LYS A 133 -4.77 6.05 -1.52
N THR A 134 -5.13 6.21 -2.80
CA THR A 134 -4.88 7.42 -3.59
C THR A 134 -5.60 8.65 -3.02
N PRO A 135 -6.87 8.59 -2.53
CA PRO A 135 -7.54 9.79 -2.02
C PRO A 135 -6.87 10.40 -0.80
N LEU A 136 -6.54 9.57 0.19
CA LEU A 136 -5.84 10.03 1.39
C LEU A 136 -4.45 10.59 1.03
N PHE A 137 -3.77 9.95 0.08
CA PHE A 137 -2.46 10.40 -0.37
C PHE A 137 -2.54 11.77 -1.05
N MET A 138 -3.40 11.94 -2.06
CA MET A 138 -3.56 13.19 -2.81
C MET A 138 -4.02 14.34 -1.92
N TRP A 139 -4.93 14.10 -0.98
CA TRP A 139 -5.34 15.09 0.00
C TRP A 139 -4.17 15.58 0.86
N ASN A 140 -3.35 14.64 1.36
CA ASN A 140 -2.16 14.98 2.14
C ASN A 140 -1.09 15.67 1.30
N LEU A 141 -0.91 15.23 0.05
CA LEU A 141 0.05 15.81 -0.88
C LEU A 141 -0.32 17.26 -1.20
N SER A 142 -1.59 17.56 -1.50
CA SER A 142 -2.05 18.93 -1.75
C SER A 142 -1.69 19.87 -0.60
N LYS A 143 -1.88 19.42 0.64
CA LYS A 143 -1.49 20.20 1.83
C LYS A 143 0.02 20.37 1.97
N ALA A 144 0.79 19.34 1.64
CA ALA A 144 2.24 19.34 1.79
C ALA A 144 2.95 20.14 0.69
N SER A 145 2.48 20.05 -0.55
CA SER A 145 3.04 20.76 -1.71
C SER A 145 2.49 22.17 -1.88
N GLY A 146 1.28 22.44 -1.36
CA GLY A 146 0.53 23.66 -1.64
C GLY A 146 -0.12 23.69 -3.03
N ASP A 147 -0.04 22.60 -3.78
CA ASP A 147 -0.66 22.48 -5.11
C ASP A 147 -2.09 21.94 -4.99
N SER A 148 -3.07 22.73 -5.46
CA SER A 148 -4.48 22.34 -5.39
C SER A 148 -4.83 21.21 -6.35
N VAL A 149 -4.04 20.96 -7.41
CA VAL A 149 -4.37 19.98 -8.45
C VAL A 149 -4.71 18.60 -7.88
N TYR A 150 -4.03 18.18 -6.82
CA TYR A 150 -4.27 16.89 -6.18
C TYR A 150 -5.59 16.86 -5.42
N TYR A 151 -5.97 17.95 -4.75
CA TYR A 151 -7.25 18.04 -4.07
C TYR A 151 -8.40 18.22 -5.06
N ASP A 152 -8.24 19.09 -6.05
CA ASP A 152 -9.20 19.35 -7.11
C ASP A 152 -9.51 18.06 -7.89
N HIS A 153 -8.51 17.18 -8.09
CA HIS A 153 -8.73 15.87 -8.68
C HIS A 153 -9.67 14.98 -7.85
N LEU A 154 -9.56 14.99 -6.52
CA LEU A 154 -10.46 14.23 -5.64
C LEU A 154 -11.85 14.84 -5.58
N GLU A 155 -11.93 16.16 -5.49
CA GLU A 155 -13.20 16.88 -5.44
C GLU A 155 -14.03 16.61 -6.69
N ASN A 156 -13.43 16.79 -7.87
CA ASN A 156 -14.13 16.64 -9.15
C ASN A 156 -14.44 15.18 -9.49
N ASN A 157 -13.55 14.23 -9.18
CA ASN A 157 -13.67 12.86 -9.71
C ASN A 157 -14.11 11.83 -8.67
N ILE A 158 -14.04 12.13 -7.37
CA ILE A 158 -14.57 11.25 -6.33
C ILE A 158 -15.76 11.89 -5.66
N PHE A 159 -15.57 13.03 -5.01
CA PHE A 159 -16.58 13.55 -4.10
C PHE A 159 -17.82 14.03 -4.85
N ALA A 160 -17.63 14.81 -5.92
CA ALA A 160 -18.73 15.22 -6.80
C ALA A 160 -19.39 14.01 -7.49
N ALA A 161 -18.58 13.03 -7.94
CA ALA A 161 -19.12 11.83 -8.58
C ALA A 161 -19.90 10.95 -7.59
N MET A 162 -19.47 10.84 -6.34
CA MET A 162 -20.20 10.12 -5.28
C MET A 162 -21.50 10.83 -4.91
N GLU A 163 -21.46 12.15 -4.76
CA GLU A 163 -22.65 12.98 -4.48
C GLU A 163 -23.66 12.89 -5.64
N GLY A 164 -23.16 12.90 -6.89
CA GLY A 164 -23.94 12.69 -8.10
C GLY A 164 -24.33 11.24 -8.38
N SER A 165 -23.94 10.28 -7.52
CA SER A 165 -24.15 8.83 -7.72
C SER A 165 -23.64 8.30 -9.08
N SER A 166 -22.56 8.90 -9.60
CA SER A 166 -21.98 8.63 -10.92
C SER A 166 -20.54 8.10 -10.86
N TYR A 167 -20.03 7.72 -9.68
CA TYR A 167 -18.65 7.25 -9.53
C TYR A 167 -18.45 5.84 -10.10
N GLY A 168 -17.48 5.68 -11.01
CA GLY A 168 -17.06 4.42 -11.62
C GLY A 168 -17.67 4.16 -13.01
N PRO A 169 -17.02 3.29 -13.82
CA PRO A 169 -17.33 3.09 -15.23
C PRO A 169 -18.73 2.53 -15.48
N ASN A 170 -19.32 1.96 -14.43
CA ASN A 170 -20.73 1.67 -14.39
C ASN A 170 -21.25 2.38 -13.14
N ALA A 171 -22.06 3.43 -13.30
CA ALA A 171 -22.82 4.09 -12.24
C ALA A 171 -23.89 3.12 -11.70
N LEU A 172 -23.45 1.98 -11.20
CA LEU A 172 -24.30 0.96 -10.62
C LEU A 172 -24.58 1.43 -9.20
N ASP A 173 -25.86 1.63 -8.92
CA ASP A 173 -26.29 1.65 -7.53
C ASP A 173 -25.93 0.30 -6.86
N THR A 174 -26.07 0.25 -5.53
CA THR A 174 -25.72 -0.96 -4.78
C THR A 174 -26.48 -2.19 -5.27
N ALA A 175 -27.73 -2.03 -5.72
CA ALA A 175 -28.54 -3.15 -6.23
C ALA A 175 -28.00 -3.65 -7.59
N ALA A 176 -27.65 -2.74 -8.48
CA ALA A 176 -27.11 -3.04 -9.80
C ALA A 176 -25.69 -3.63 -9.72
N TRP A 177 -24.88 -3.21 -8.73
CA TRP A 177 -23.59 -3.85 -8.43
C TRP A 177 -23.77 -5.27 -7.92
N ILE A 178 -24.65 -5.48 -6.93
CA ILE A 178 -24.97 -6.82 -6.41
C ILE A 178 -25.46 -7.72 -7.54
N ALA A 179 -26.36 -7.23 -8.39
CA ALA A 179 -26.86 -7.96 -9.55
C ALA A 179 -25.72 -8.36 -10.50
N SER A 180 -24.82 -7.43 -10.85
CA SER A 180 -23.68 -7.75 -11.73
C SER A 180 -22.75 -8.82 -11.13
N VAL A 181 -22.51 -8.79 -9.81
CA VAL A 181 -21.68 -9.77 -9.12
C VAL A 181 -22.38 -11.13 -9.05
N VAL A 182 -23.68 -11.16 -8.81
CA VAL A 182 -24.48 -12.40 -8.79
C VAL A 182 -24.53 -13.03 -10.18
N THR A 183 -24.79 -12.25 -11.23
CA THR A 183 -24.79 -12.74 -12.62
C THR A 183 -23.42 -13.30 -13.01
N ALA A 184 -22.32 -12.60 -12.70
CA ALA A 184 -20.98 -13.10 -12.98
C ALA A 184 -20.64 -14.40 -12.22
N ARG A 185 -21.28 -14.66 -11.08
CA ARG A 185 -21.08 -15.87 -10.28
C ARG A 185 -21.97 -17.03 -10.69
N GLN A 186 -23.05 -16.77 -11.42
CA GLN A 186 -24.02 -17.79 -11.80
C GLN A 186 -23.68 -18.53 -13.10
N GLY A 187 -22.68 -18.06 -13.87
CA GLY A 187 -22.06 -18.79 -14.98
C GLY A 187 -23.03 -19.29 -16.02
#